data_AF-A0A7J4AWZ8-F1
#
_entry.id   AF-A0A7J4AWZ8-F1
#
_cell.length_a   1.000
_cell.length_b   1.000
_cell.length_c   1.000
_cell.angle_alpha   90.00
_cell.angle_beta   90.00
_cell.angle_gamma   90.00
#
_symmetry.space_group_name_H-M   'P 1'
#
loop_
_entity.id
_entity.type
_entity.pdbx_description
1 polymer ?
#
loop_
_entity_poly.entity_id
_entity_poly.type
_entity_poly.pdbx_seq_one_letter_code
_entity_poly.pdbx_strand_id
1 'polypeptide(L)'
;MVMEIIFILILSAALLAITVGFAVEYYRNLVKTKREYEKAKDVLNDVILSFSRELKRVAESMGAVAFKVEVSSARSEEAISRVGALEGRIGALENVWKNLDKIIGRFEDVEKQVRDVVASQKDLTAKVSLLEEKSKQTSPTMETGIESVIPIRRERALANLTETELTVLEMLATEGPKTAPEIKGRIKLSREHTARLMKKLYEEGYVERDASKIPFKYSVKKEMESLLKKTET
;
A
#
# COMPACT_ATOMS: atom_id res chain seq x y z
N MET A 1 118.42 44.62 22.42
CA MET A 1 117.98 44.79 21.03
C MET A 1 117.80 43.46 20.27
N VAL A 2 118.86 42.72 19.88
CA VAL A 2 118.67 41.49 19.06
C VAL A 2 117.87 40.39 19.78
N MET A 3 118.16 40.12 21.06
CA MET A 3 117.40 39.12 21.84
C MET A 3 115.93 39.51 22.06
N GLU A 4 115.61 40.78 22.25
CA GLU A 4 114.22 41.25 22.41
C GLU A 4 113.41 41.08 21.13
N ILE A 5 114.02 41.35 19.97
CA ILE A 5 113.39 41.14 18.66
C ILE A 5 113.09 39.65 18.45
N ILE A 6 114.04 38.77 18.78
CA ILE A 6 113.84 37.32 18.68
C ILE A 6 112.70 36.85 19.60
N PHE A 7 112.64 37.35 20.84
CA PHE A 7 111.58 37.01 21.78
C PHE A 7 110.19 37.44 21.29
N ILE A 8 110.06 38.67 20.77
CA ILE A 8 108.80 39.18 20.20
C ILE A 8 108.36 38.35 18.98
N LEU A 9 109.30 37.97 18.12
CA LEU A 9 109.01 37.11 16.96
C LEU A 9 108.47 35.74 17.39
N ILE A 10 109.11 35.09 18.36
CA ILE A 10 108.64 33.79 18.90
C ILE A 10 107.25 33.93 19.53
N LEU A 11 107.02 34.99 20.31
CA LEU A 11 105.71 35.25 20.93
C LEU A 11 104.62 35.47 19.87
N SER A 12 104.91 36.25 18.84
CA SER A 12 103.98 36.50 17.73
C SER A 12 103.67 35.23 16.92
N ALA A 13 104.69 34.38 16.69
CA ALA A 13 104.52 33.11 16.01
C ALA A 13 103.69 32.12 16.84
N ALA A 14 103.90 32.07 18.16
CA ALA A 14 103.10 31.25 19.06
C ALA A 14 101.63 31.72 19.09
N LEU A 15 101.41 33.03 19.14
CA LEU A 15 100.06 33.61 19.10
C LEU A 15 99.36 33.29 17.76
N LEU A 16 100.06 33.40 16.62
CA LEU A 16 99.55 33.04 15.30
C LEU A 16 99.23 31.54 15.20
N ALA A 17 100.07 30.66 15.76
CA ALA A 17 99.81 29.22 15.75
C ALA A 17 98.53 28.89 16.54
N ILE A 18 98.32 29.56 17.68
CA ILE A 18 97.10 29.41 18.49
C ILE A 18 95.88 29.90 17.72
N THR A 19 95.92 31.07 17.08
CA THR A 19 94.77 31.60 16.33
C THR A 19 94.44 30.73 15.11
N VAL A 20 95.43 30.22 14.39
CA VAL A 20 95.22 29.26 13.30
C VAL A 20 94.64 27.95 13.83
N GLY A 21 95.12 27.45 14.97
CA GLY A 21 94.57 26.29 15.64
C GLY A 21 93.08 26.45 15.95
N PHE A 22 92.71 27.57 16.59
CA PHE A 22 91.30 27.91 16.84
C PHE A 22 90.48 28.06 15.55
N ALA A 23 91.03 28.68 14.50
CA ALA A 23 90.33 28.82 13.23
C ALA A 23 90.06 27.47 12.57
N VAL A 24 91.01 26.52 12.63
CA VAL A 24 90.84 25.16 12.11
C VAL A 24 89.82 24.37 12.93
N GLU A 25 89.87 24.47 14.26
CA GLU A 25 88.89 23.84 15.16
C GLU A 25 87.47 24.34 14.85
N TYR A 26 87.31 25.67 14.73
CA TYR A 26 86.04 26.31 14.45
C TYR A 26 85.50 25.95 13.06
N TYR A 27 86.37 25.93 12.04
CA TYR A 27 86.01 25.51 10.69
C TYR A 27 85.55 24.04 10.67
N ARG A 28 86.26 23.16 11.38
CA ARG A 28 85.86 21.75 11.53
C ARG A 28 84.49 21.61 12.19
N ASN A 29 84.22 22.40 13.23
CA ASN A 29 82.94 22.36 13.92
C ASN A 29 81.79 22.88 13.03
N LEU A 30 82.01 23.98 12.32
CA LEU A 30 81.05 24.52 11.34
C LEU A 30 80.66 23.50 10.28
N VAL A 31 81.63 22.76 9.73
CA VAL A 31 81.35 21.72 8.72
C VAL A 31 80.55 20.56 9.32
N LYS A 32 80.82 20.15 10.56
CA LYS A 32 80.03 19.12 11.26
C LYS A 32 78.59 19.58 11.49
N THR A 33 78.38 20.75 12.07
CA THR A 33 77.04 21.30 12.34
C THR A 33 76.25 21.53 11.06
N LYS A 34 76.89 22.01 9.97
CA LYS A 34 76.22 22.14 8.67
C LYS A 34 75.73 20.80 8.14
N ARG A 35 76.51 19.72 8.32
CA ARG A 35 76.11 18.38 7.89
C ARG A 35 74.93 17.85 8.71
N GLU A 36 74.91 18.09 10.01
CA GLU A 36 73.78 17.72 10.88
C GLU A 36 72.52 18.53 10.53
N TYR A 37 72.68 19.81 10.21
CA TYR A 37 71.59 20.67 9.76
C TYR A 37 70.97 20.18 8.43
N GLU A 38 71.79 19.86 7.43
CA GLU A 38 71.26 19.33 6.15
C GLU A 38 70.49 18.01 6.37
N LYS A 39 71.00 17.11 7.21
CA LYS A 39 70.26 15.89 7.57
C LYS A 39 68.92 16.18 8.24
N ALA A 40 68.89 17.12 9.18
CA ALA A 40 67.65 17.51 9.85
C ALA A 40 66.66 18.17 8.87
N LYS A 41 67.17 18.97 7.94
CA LYS A 41 66.38 19.61 6.89
C LYS A 41 65.76 18.59 5.93
N ASP A 42 66.51 17.55 5.55
CA ASP A 42 65.99 16.47 4.70
C ASP A 42 64.84 15.74 5.42
N VAL A 43 65.02 15.38 6.69
CA VAL A 43 63.95 14.75 7.49
C VAL A 43 62.74 15.67 7.62
N LEU A 44 62.96 16.97 7.87
CA LEU A 44 61.87 17.94 7.95
C LEU A 44 61.12 18.06 6.62
N ASN A 45 61.85 18.06 5.50
CA ASN A 45 61.25 18.12 4.17
C ASN A 45 60.39 16.87 3.91
N ASP A 46 60.87 15.69 4.28
CA ASP A 46 60.10 14.44 4.17
C ASP A 46 58.81 14.50 5.02
N VAL A 47 58.89 15.03 6.24
CA VAL A 47 57.72 15.24 7.11
C VAL A 47 56.75 16.24 6.47
N ILE A 48 57.22 17.38 5.95
CA ILE A 48 56.36 18.37 5.29
C ILE A 48 55.66 17.75 4.07
N LEU A 49 56.38 16.95 3.29
CA LEU A 49 55.83 16.24 2.14
C LEU A 49 54.78 15.20 2.55
N SER A 50 55.00 14.46 3.65
CA SER A 50 54.01 13.51 4.16
C SER A 50 52.75 14.22 4.66
N PHE A 51 52.89 15.32 5.41
CA PHE A 51 51.76 16.14 5.86
C PHE A 51 50.99 16.73 4.68
N SER A 52 51.66 17.26 3.67
CA SER A 52 51.01 17.76 2.44
C SER A 52 50.18 16.67 1.77
N ARG A 53 50.74 15.45 1.67
CA ARG A 53 50.05 14.30 1.09
C ARG A 53 48.86 13.84 1.95
N GLU A 54 48.99 13.86 3.26
CA GLU A 54 47.91 13.53 4.19
C GLU A 54 46.79 14.57 4.17
N LEU A 55 47.12 15.86 4.20
CA LEU A 55 46.14 16.94 4.07
C LEU A 55 45.33 16.83 2.79
N LYS A 56 45.99 16.50 1.67
CA LYS A 56 45.30 16.26 0.40
C LYS A 56 44.32 15.08 0.50
N ARG A 57 44.74 13.95 1.09
CA ARG A 57 43.88 12.78 1.29
C ARG A 57 42.69 13.08 2.21
N VAL A 58 42.92 13.85 3.28
CA VAL A 58 41.87 14.29 4.20
C VAL A 58 40.89 15.22 3.50
N ALA A 59 41.36 16.15 2.66
CA ALA A 59 40.48 17.02 1.89
C ALA A 59 39.60 16.23 0.90
N GLU A 60 40.19 15.26 0.19
CA GLU A 60 39.46 14.37 -0.73
C GLU A 60 38.43 13.51 0.02
N SER A 61 38.81 12.91 1.15
CA SER A 61 37.89 12.09 1.95
C SER A 61 36.78 12.93 2.58
N MET A 62 37.09 14.14 3.04
CA MET A 62 36.10 15.09 3.55
C MET A 62 35.10 15.49 2.48
N GLY A 63 35.54 15.68 1.22
CA GLY A 63 34.63 15.90 0.09
C GLY A 63 33.67 14.72 -0.14
N ALA A 64 34.18 13.48 -0.06
CA ALA A 64 33.33 12.28 -0.18
C ALA A 64 32.35 12.13 0.99
N VAL A 65 32.77 12.47 2.21
CA VAL A 65 31.89 12.47 3.39
C VAL A 65 30.83 13.56 3.26
N ALA A 66 31.20 14.78 2.85
CA ALA A 66 30.26 15.88 2.65
C ALA A 66 29.18 15.50 1.63
N PHE A 67 29.57 14.93 0.48
CA PHE A 67 28.62 14.42 -0.51
C PHE A 67 27.70 13.34 0.05
N LYS A 68 28.23 12.37 0.80
CA LYS A 68 27.41 11.32 1.44
C LYS A 68 26.44 11.90 2.47
N VAL A 69 26.87 12.89 3.25
CA VAL A 69 26.03 13.58 4.24
C VAL A 69 24.93 14.36 3.54
N GLU A 70 25.23 15.08 2.46
CA GLU A 70 24.24 15.83 1.68
C GLU A 70 23.19 14.90 1.06
N VAL A 71 23.62 13.80 0.43
CA VAL A 71 22.70 12.78 -0.11
C VAL A 71 21.86 12.14 0.99
N SER A 72 22.47 11.81 2.13
CA SER A 72 21.74 11.23 3.27
C SER A 72 20.74 12.21 3.87
N SER A 73 21.10 13.49 3.95
CA SER A 73 20.25 14.57 4.43
C SER A 73 19.04 14.74 3.50
N ALA A 74 19.27 14.80 2.18
CA ALA A 74 18.20 14.89 1.19
C ALA A 74 17.23 13.69 1.29
N ARG A 75 17.76 12.47 1.46
CA ARG A 75 16.93 11.26 1.69
C ARG A 75 16.17 11.32 3.02
N SER A 76 16.77 11.87 4.06
CA SER A 76 16.12 12.06 5.37
C SER A 76 14.97 13.06 5.25
N GLU A 77 15.17 14.18 4.57
CA GLU A 77 14.14 15.20 4.32
C GLU A 77 12.97 14.60 3.53
N GLU A 78 13.27 13.81 2.49
CA GLU A 78 12.25 13.09 1.74
C GLU A 78 11.48 12.11 2.65
N ALA A 79 12.17 11.36 3.51
CA ALA A 79 11.51 10.45 4.45
C ALA A 79 10.61 11.21 5.44
N ILE A 80 11.05 12.35 5.97
CA ILE A 80 10.26 13.21 6.86
C ILE A 80 9.00 13.70 6.14
N SER A 81 9.11 14.13 4.89
CA SER A 81 7.95 14.56 4.10
C SER A 81 6.92 13.43 3.90
N ARG A 82 7.39 12.20 3.66
CA ARG A 82 6.54 11.02 3.55
C ARG A 82 5.87 10.66 4.87
N VAL A 83 6.57 10.80 5.99
CA VAL A 83 6.01 10.61 7.33
C VAL A 83 4.92 11.65 7.61
N GLY A 84 5.15 12.93 7.29
CA GLY A 84 4.13 13.97 7.42
C GLY A 84 2.88 13.68 6.58
N ALA A 85 3.03 13.15 5.36
CA ALA A 85 1.90 12.71 4.55
C ALA A 85 1.13 11.53 5.19
N LEU A 86 1.83 10.57 5.81
CA LEU A 86 1.21 9.47 6.55
C LEU A 86 0.47 9.98 7.80
N GLU A 87 1.05 10.93 8.53
CA GLU A 87 0.43 11.56 9.69
C GLU A 87 -0.89 12.25 9.31
N GLY A 88 -0.91 12.98 8.19
CA GLY A 88 -2.14 13.55 7.64
C GLY A 88 -3.20 12.49 7.30
N ARG A 89 -2.79 11.35 6.75
CA ARG A 89 -3.71 10.21 6.49
C ARG A 89 -4.21 9.56 7.78
N ILE A 90 -3.38 9.46 8.81
CA ILE A 90 -3.77 8.96 10.13
C ILE A 90 -4.81 9.88 10.75
N GLY A 91 -4.62 11.21 10.69
CA GLY A 91 -5.61 12.18 11.16
C GLY A 91 -6.95 12.06 10.40
N ALA A 92 -6.92 11.81 9.09
CA ALA A 92 -8.14 11.52 8.33
C ALA A 92 -8.84 10.24 8.82
N LEU A 93 -8.07 9.19 9.12
CA LEU A 93 -8.59 7.95 9.68
C LEU A 93 -9.22 8.17 11.06
N GLU A 94 -8.59 8.99 11.91
CA GLU A 94 -9.10 9.34 13.24
C GLU A 94 -10.49 9.99 13.16
N ASN A 95 -10.70 10.87 12.16
CA ASN A 95 -12.02 11.47 11.92
C ASN A 95 -13.06 10.43 11.48
N VAL A 96 -12.67 9.43 10.69
CA VAL A 96 -13.55 8.31 10.32
C VAL A 96 -13.94 7.51 11.57
N TRP A 97 -12.99 7.22 12.46
CA TRP A 97 -13.28 6.53 13.72
C TRP A 97 -14.25 7.31 14.60
N LYS A 98 -14.06 8.63 14.78
CA LYS A 98 -15.00 9.50 15.52
C LYS A 98 -16.41 9.47 14.91
N ASN A 99 -16.51 9.46 13.58
CA ASN A 99 -17.79 9.33 12.91
C ASN A 99 -18.42 7.95 13.11
N LEU A 100 -17.61 6.89 13.13
CA LEU A 100 -18.07 5.52 13.36
C LEU A 100 -18.63 5.34 14.77
N ASP A 101 -17.95 5.87 15.79
CA ASP A 101 -18.46 5.89 17.17
C ASP A 101 -19.81 6.60 17.27
N LYS A 102 -19.96 7.74 16.58
CA LYS A 102 -21.24 8.45 16.52
C LYS A 102 -22.33 7.62 15.84
N ILE A 103 -22.00 6.88 14.78
CA ILE A 103 -22.96 6.00 14.09
C ILE A 103 -23.36 4.84 14.99
N ILE A 104 -22.42 4.23 15.71
CA ILE A 104 -22.68 3.15 16.65
C ILE A 104 -23.67 3.60 17.73
N GLY A 105 -23.44 4.77 18.34
CA GLY A 105 -24.38 5.33 19.33
C GLY A 105 -25.79 5.56 18.75
N ARG A 106 -25.89 6.11 17.52
CA ARG A 106 -27.19 6.26 16.84
C ARG A 106 -27.85 4.92 16.52
N PHE A 107 -27.06 3.90 16.20
CA PHE A 107 -27.58 2.57 15.91
C PHE A 107 -28.15 1.91 17.18
N GLU A 108 -27.50 2.08 18.33
CA GLU A 108 -28.04 1.65 19.63
C GLU A 108 -29.38 2.33 19.96
N ASP A 109 -29.51 3.62 19.66
CA ASP A 109 -30.77 4.34 19.83
C ASP A 109 -31.87 3.81 18.91
N VAL A 110 -31.55 3.59 17.63
CA VAL A 110 -32.49 2.99 16.66
C VAL A 110 -32.90 1.58 17.11
N GLU A 111 -31.96 0.78 17.61
CA GLU A 111 -32.23 -0.57 18.11
C GLU A 111 -33.21 -0.54 19.30
N LYS A 112 -33.07 0.43 20.22
CA LYS A 112 -34.06 0.67 21.29
C LYS A 112 -35.43 1.04 20.73
N GLN A 113 -35.48 2.00 19.80
CA GLN A 113 -36.75 2.41 19.19
C GLN A 113 -37.45 1.26 18.45
N VAL A 114 -36.71 0.41 17.74
CA VAL A 114 -37.26 -0.76 17.06
C VAL A 114 -37.83 -1.76 18.08
N ARG A 115 -37.15 -1.99 19.21
CA ARG A 115 -37.69 -2.83 20.30
C ARG A 115 -39.02 -2.31 20.83
N ASP A 116 -39.13 -1.00 21.06
CA ASP A 116 -40.36 -0.37 21.54
C ASP A 116 -41.50 -0.45 20.51
N VAL A 117 -41.19 -0.27 19.22
CA VAL A 117 -42.16 -0.45 18.12
C VAL A 117 -42.64 -1.90 18.03
N VAL A 118 -41.74 -2.88 18.15
CA VAL A 118 -42.13 -4.30 18.16
C VAL A 118 -43.01 -4.62 19.36
N ALA A 119 -42.70 -4.08 20.54
CA ALA A 119 -43.53 -4.26 21.73
C ALA A 119 -44.93 -3.66 21.55
N SER A 120 -45.02 -2.43 21.05
CA SER A 120 -46.30 -1.77 20.78
C SER A 120 -47.09 -2.43 19.65
N GLN A 121 -46.44 -2.93 18.60
CA GLN A 121 -47.09 -3.72 17.54
C GLN A 121 -47.69 -5.02 18.10
N LYS A 122 -46.96 -5.70 19.00
CA LYS A 122 -47.46 -6.93 19.65
C LYS A 122 -48.70 -6.66 20.50
N ASP A 123 -48.72 -5.55 21.24
CA ASP A 123 -49.90 -5.09 22.00
C ASP A 123 -51.08 -4.71 21.08
N LEU A 124 -50.80 -3.99 20.00
CA LEU A 124 -51.83 -3.61 19.02
C LEU A 124 -52.44 -4.84 18.34
N THR A 125 -51.60 -5.82 17.98
CA THR A 125 -52.05 -7.07 17.37
C THR A 125 -52.93 -7.86 18.34
N ALA A 126 -52.56 -7.94 19.62
CA ALA A 126 -53.39 -8.59 20.65
C ALA A 126 -54.75 -7.88 20.80
N LYS A 127 -54.78 -6.54 20.80
CA LYS A 127 -56.02 -5.75 20.83
C LYS A 127 -56.88 -5.95 19.58
N VAL A 128 -56.28 -6.04 18.40
CA VAL A 128 -56.99 -6.32 17.14
C VAL A 128 -57.59 -7.72 17.14
N SER A 129 -56.87 -8.73 17.65
CA SER A 129 -57.43 -10.09 17.79
C SER A 129 -58.62 -10.14 18.76
N LEU A 130 -58.55 -9.41 19.88
CA LEU A 130 -59.69 -9.29 20.81
C LEU A 130 -60.89 -8.54 20.17
N LEU A 131 -60.62 -7.56 19.32
CA LEU A 131 -61.64 -6.83 18.55
C LEU A 131 -62.26 -7.69 17.44
N GLU A 132 -61.48 -8.51 16.74
CA GLU A 132 -61.97 -9.50 15.77
C GLU A 132 -62.84 -10.58 16.44
N GLU A 133 -62.46 -11.03 17.63
CA GLU A 133 -63.26 -11.98 18.42
C GLU A 133 -64.57 -11.35 18.88
N LYS A 134 -64.54 -10.07 19.27
CA LYS A 134 -65.73 -9.29 19.62
C LYS A 134 -66.61 -8.95 18.41
N SER A 135 -66.05 -8.79 17.21
CA SER A 135 -66.82 -8.55 15.98
C SER A 135 -67.43 -9.83 15.40
N LYS A 136 -66.83 -11.00 15.65
CA LYS A 136 -67.41 -12.31 15.30
C LYS A 136 -68.68 -12.65 16.10
N GLN A 137 -68.92 -11.99 17.24
CA GLN A 137 -70.18 -12.10 17.99
C GLN A 137 -71.32 -11.21 17.47
N THR A 138 -71.07 -10.31 16.52
CA THR A 138 -72.10 -9.43 15.94
C THR A 138 -72.13 -9.55 14.42
N SER A 139 -72.59 -10.72 13.91
CA SER A 139 -73.26 -10.92 12.60
C SER A 139 -73.40 -12.44 12.33
N PRO A 140 -74.61 -13.01 12.16
CA PRO A 140 -74.76 -14.30 11.49
C PRO A 140 -74.86 -14.07 9.97
N THR A 141 -74.24 -14.93 9.15
CA THR A 141 -74.87 -15.57 7.96
C THR A 141 -73.83 -16.18 7.00
N MET A 142 -73.99 -17.50 6.85
CA MET A 142 -73.71 -18.40 5.72
C MET A 142 -72.32 -18.95 5.41
N GLU A 143 -72.34 -20.28 5.40
CA GLU A 143 -71.35 -21.27 5.02
C GLU A 143 -71.10 -21.31 3.51
N THR A 144 -69.89 -21.69 3.10
CA THR A 144 -69.71 -22.81 2.15
C THR A 144 -68.26 -23.25 2.17
N GLY A 145 -68.04 -24.49 2.61
CA GLY A 145 -66.75 -25.15 2.54
C GLY A 145 -66.43 -25.60 1.11
N ILE A 146 -65.15 -25.46 0.73
CA ILE A 146 -64.53 -26.37 -0.22
C ILE A 146 -63.21 -26.83 0.40
N GLU A 147 -63.30 -28.02 0.94
CA GLU A 147 -62.22 -28.94 1.24
C GLU A 147 -61.54 -29.33 -0.09
N SER A 148 -60.26 -29.01 -0.26
CA SER A 148 -59.41 -29.85 -1.10
C SER A 148 -57.95 -29.80 -0.64
N VAL A 149 -57.43 -31.00 -0.48
CA VAL A 149 -56.10 -31.38 0.00
C VAL A 149 -55.09 -31.27 -1.15
N ILE A 150 -54.12 -30.35 -0.99
CA ILE A 150 -52.66 -30.40 -1.32
C ILE A 150 -52.17 -31.67 -2.08
N PRO A 151 -51.32 -31.58 -3.15
CA PRO A 151 -49.99 -30.97 -3.03
C PRO A 151 -49.44 -30.13 -4.21
N ILE A 152 -49.04 -28.91 -3.88
CA ILE A 152 -47.63 -28.44 -3.92
C ILE A 152 -46.78 -29.14 -4.98
N ARG A 153 -46.69 -28.59 -6.21
CA ARG A 153 -45.48 -28.68 -7.08
C ARG A 153 -45.56 -28.00 -8.46
N ARG A 154 -46.31 -26.90 -8.64
CA ARG A 154 -46.33 -26.27 -9.98
C ARG A 154 -46.29 -24.75 -10.07
N GLU A 155 -46.34 -24.02 -8.95
CA GLU A 155 -46.38 -22.54 -9.01
C GLU A 155 -45.13 -21.86 -8.41
N ARG A 156 -44.22 -22.62 -7.78
CA ARG A 156 -42.96 -22.08 -7.22
C ARG A 156 -41.83 -21.84 -8.24
N ALA A 157 -42.06 -22.12 -9.53
CA ALA A 157 -41.03 -21.91 -10.57
C ALA A 157 -41.10 -20.52 -11.24
N LEU A 158 -42.14 -19.73 -11.00
CA LEU A 158 -42.29 -18.40 -11.64
C LEU A 158 -42.15 -17.22 -10.66
N ALA A 159 -42.06 -17.46 -9.36
CA ALA A 159 -42.05 -16.39 -8.34
C ALA A 159 -40.65 -15.80 -8.03
N ASN A 160 -39.56 -16.39 -8.55
CA ASN A 160 -38.18 -15.99 -8.23
C ASN A 160 -37.33 -15.62 -9.46
N LEU A 161 -37.95 -15.42 -10.62
CA LEU A 161 -37.22 -15.00 -11.82
C LEU A 161 -37.01 -13.47 -11.76
N THR A 162 -35.74 -13.06 -11.75
CA THR A 162 -35.36 -11.66 -11.90
C THR A 162 -35.65 -11.19 -13.33
N GLU A 163 -35.94 -9.90 -13.53
CA GLU A 163 -36.27 -9.30 -14.85
C GLU A 163 -35.22 -9.64 -15.93
N THR A 164 -33.96 -9.77 -15.53
CA THR A 164 -32.84 -10.15 -16.40
C THR A 164 -32.85 -11.62 -16.81
N GLU A 165 -33.40 -12.52 -15.99
CA GLU A 165 -33.54 -13.95 -16.29
C GLU A 165 -34.65 -14.18 -17.33
N LEU A 166 -35.78 -13.50 -17.16
CA LEU A 166 -36.89 -13.50 -18.12
C LEU A 166 -36.45 -12.99 -19.50
N THR A 167 -35.73 -11.86 -19.53
CA THR A 167 -35.22 -11.27 -20.78
C THR A 167 -34.29 -12.25 -21.54
N VAL A 168 -33.47 -13.02 -20.82
CA VAL A 168 -32.57 -13.99 -21.47
C VAL A 168 -33.33 -15.22 -21.96
N LEU A 169 -34.32 -15.71 -21.22
CA LEU A 169 -35.15 -16.84 -21.64
C LEU A 169 -35.99 -16.50 -22.87
N GLU A 170 -36.58 -15.31 -22.92
CA GLU A 170 -37.33 -14.79 -24.06
C GLU A 170 -36.45 -14.66 -25.32
N MET A 171 -35.23 -14.12 -25.14
CA MET A 171 -34.25 -14.02 -26.23
C MET A 171 -33.89 -15.40 -26.80
N LEU A 172 -33.59 -16.38 -25.94
CA LEU A 172 -33.21 -17.72 -26.39
C LEU A 172 -34.39 -18.46 -27.04
N ALA A 173 -35.63 -18.18 -26.62
CA ALA A 173 -36.84 -18.72 -27.25
C ALA A 173 -37.12 -18.11 -28.63
N THR A 174 -36.77 -16.84 -28.85
CA THR A 174 -37.03 -16.11 -30.10
C THR A 174 -35.91 -16.27 -31.12
N GLU A 175 -34.66 -16.19 -30.66
CA GLU A 175 -33.47 -16.10 -31.52
C GLU A 175 -32.67 -17.42 -31.58
N GLY A 176 -33.07 -18.44 -30.81
CA GLY A 176 -32.48 -19.77 -30.82
C GLY A 176 -31.17 -19.90 -30.01
N PRO A 177 -30.43 -21.00 -30.19
CA PRO A 177 -29.31 -21.35 -29.31
C PRO A 177 -28.11 -20.41 -29.48
N LYS A 178 -27.72 -19.74 -28.39
CA LYS A 178 -26.65 -18.74 -28.36
C LYS A 178 -25.54 -19.05 -27.36
N THR A 179 -24.40 -18.43 -27.57
CA THR A 179 -23.24 -18.53 -26.68
C THR A 179 -23.25 -17.44 -25.60
N ALA A 180 -22.63 -17.69 -24.45
CA ALA A 180 -22.54 -16.72 -23.36
C ALA A 180 -21.99 -15.32 -23.76
N PRO A 181 -21.00 -15.19 -24.67
CA PRO A 181 -20.55 -13.89 -25.17
C PRO A 181 -21.62 -13.12 -25.95
N GLU A 182 -22.47 -13.80 -26.72
CA GLU A 182 -23.55 -13.17 -27.50
C GLU A 182 -24.66 -12.67 -26.57
N ILE A 183 -25.00 -13.46 -25.55
CA ILE A 183 -25.98 -13.08 -24.52
C ILE A 183 -25.48 -11.84 -23.75
N LYS A 184 -24.19 -11.81 -23.39
CA LYS A 184 -23.55 -10.65 -22.74
C LYS A 184 -23.73 -9.36 -23.54
N GLY A 185 -23.58 -9.42 -24.86
CA GLY A 185 -23.75 -8.26 -25.75
C GLY A 185 -25.13 -7.61 -25.66
N ARG A 186 -26.17 -8.41 -25.35
CA ARG A 186 -27.55 -7.93 -25.28
C ARG A 186 -27.96 -7.43 -23.89
N ILE A 187 -27.55 -8.12 -22.84
CA ILE A 187 -27.89 -7.74 -21.45
C ILE A 187 -26.96 -6.68 -20.84
N LYS A 188 -25.89 -6.28 -21.54
CA LYS A 188 -24.90 -5.27 -21.11
C LYS A 188 -24.30 -5.54 -19.70
N LEU A 189 -24.27 -6.80 -19.25
CA LEU A 189 -23.68 -7.21 -17.97
C LEU A 189 -22.19 -7.62 -18.13
N SER A 190 -21.49 -7.74 -17.00
CA SER A 190 -20.12 -8.30 -16.96
C SER A 190 -20.11 -9.76 -17.41
N ARG A 191 -18.98 -10.20 -18.01
CA ARG A 191 -18.77 -11.60 -18.43
C ARG A 191 -19.02 -12.59 -17.29
N GLU A 192 -18.66 -12.19 -16.07
CA GLU A 192 -18.85 -13.01 -14.87
C GLU A 192 -20.32 -13.11 -14.47
N HIS A 193 -21.06 -12.00 -14.48
CA HIS A 193 -22.49 -12.00 -14.18
C HIS A 193 -23.28 -12.84 -15.18
N THR A 194 -22.98 -12.73 -16.48
CA THR A 194 -23.60 -13.58 -17.50
C THR A 194 -23.28 -15.06 -17.28
N ALA A 195 -22.03 -15.40 -16.94
CA ALA A 195 -21.66 -16.80 -16.68
C ALA A 195 -22.37 -17.36 -15.43
N ARG A 196 -22.49 -16.57 -14.35
CA ARG A 196 -23.24 -16.94 -13.14
C ARG A 196 -24.73 -17.12 -13.45
N LEU A 197 -25.32 -16.22 -14.24
CA LEU A 197 -26.71 -16.30 -14.68
C LEU A 197 -26.98 -17.56 -15.49
N MET A 198 -26.13 -17.85 -16.48
CA MET A 198 -26.26 -19.05 -17.31
C MET A 198 -26.06 -20.33 -16.52
N LYS A 199 -25.16 -20.32 -15.52
CA LYS A 199 -24.99 -21.44 -14.59
C LYS A 199 -26.25 -21.65 -13.75
N LYS A 200 -26.83 -20.58 -13.20
CA LYS A 200 -28.06 -20.63 -12.39
C LYS A 200 -29.25 -21.17 -13.21
N LEU A 201 -29.49 -20.63 -14.41
CA LEU A 201 -30.58 -21.10 -15.27
C LEU A 201 -30.41 -22.56 -15.72
N TYR A 202 -29.17 -23.04 -15.86
CA TYR A 202 -28.89 -24.45 -16.13
C TYR A 202 -29.17 -25.34 -14.91
N GLU A 203 -28.77 -24.90 -13.70
CA GLU A 203 -29.04 -25.63 -12.45
C GLU A 203 -30.54 -25.68 -12.10
N GLU A 204 -31.26 -24.61 -12.42
CA GLU A 204 -32.72 -24.54 -12.24
C GLU A 204 -33.49 -25.28 -13.35
N GLY A 205 -32.79 -25.75 -14.40
CA GLY A 205 -33.36 -26.58 -15.46
C GLY A 205 -34.12 -25.83 -16.54
N TYR A 206 -33.93 -24.50 -16.65
CA TYR A 206 -34.57 -23.67 -17.66
C TYR A 206 -33.86 -23.72 -19.03
N VAL A 207 -32.54 -23.93 -19.03
CA VAL A 207 -31.71 -24.01 -20.24
C VAL A 207 -30.84 -25.26 -20.26
N GLU A 208 -30.67 -25.84 -21.44
CA GLU A 208 -29.73 -26.93 -21.70
C GLU A 208 -28.44 -26.35 -22.31
N ARG A 209 -27.29 -26.94 -21.96
CA ARG A 209 -25.98 -26.54 -22.48
C ARG A 209 -25.41 -27.63 -23.39
N ASP A 210 -25.06 -27.25 -24.61
CA ASP A 210 -24.29 -28.10 -25.51
C ASP A 210 -22.81 -27.98 -25.16
N ALA A 211 -22.28 -28.98 -24.45
CA ALA A 211 -20.87 -29.07 -24.10
C ALA A 211 -19.95 -29.49 -25.27
N SER A 212 -20.53 -29.71 -26.45
CA SER A 212 -19.83 -30.25 -27.63
C SER A 212 -18.74 -29.32 -28.18
N LYS A 213 -18.84 -28.00 -27.95
CA LYS A 213 -17.83 -27.00 -28.36
C LYS A 213 -17.73 -25.88 -27.32
N ILE A 214 -16.55 -25.29 -27.17
CA ILE A 214 -16.30 -24.11 -26.35
C ILE A 214 -16.20 -22.89 -27.28
N PRO A 215 -16.90 -21.77 -27.04
CA PRO A 215 -17.84 -21.51 -25.93
C PRO A 215 -19.13 -22.34 -26.02
N PHE A 216 -19.66 -22.75 -24.86
CA PHE A 216 -20.91 -23.52 -24.78
C PHE A 216 -22.08 -22.76 -25.41
N LYS A 217 -22.93 -23.50 -26.12
CA LYS A 217 -24.22 -23.00 -26.60
C LYS A 217 -25.31 -23.34 -25.61
N TYR A 218 -26.21 -22.40 -25.38
CA TYR A 218 -27.35 -22.54 -24.49
C TYR A 218 -28.63 -22.55 -25.33
N SER A 219 -29.52 -23.51 -25.08
CA SER A 219 -30.84 -23.62 -25.68
C SER A 219 -31.90 -23.69 -24.59
N VAL A 220 -33.09 -23.12 -24.82
CA VAL A 220 -34.20 -23.24 -23.88
C VAL A 220 -34.80 -24.65 -23.97
N LYS A 221 -35.21 -25.20 -22.83
CA LYS A 221 -35.89 -26.49 -22.78
C LYS A 221 -37.29 -26.36 -23.41
N LYS A 222 -37.71 -27.35 -24.20
CA LYS A 222 -39.03 -27.35 -24.90
C LYS A 222 -40.24 -27.07 -23.99
N GLU A 223 -40.16 -27.45 -22.72
CA GLU A 223 -41.19 -27.17 -21.69
C GLU A 223 -41.33 -25.66 -21.42
N MET A 224 -40.23 -24.91 -21.38
CA MET A 224 -40.23 -23.47 -21.15
C MET A 224 -40.66 -22.67 -22.38
N GLU A 225 -40.34 -23.14 -23.60
CA GLU A 225 -40.83 -22.51 -24.84
C GLU A 225 -42.36 -22.47 -24.91
N SER A 226 -43.04 -23.51 -24.40
CA SER A 226 -44.50 -23.59 -24.35
C SER A 226 -45.14 -22.65 -23.32
N LEU A 227 -44.41 -22.34 -22.25
CA LEU A 227 -44.88 -21.45 -21.19
C LEU A 227 -44.77 -19.99 -21.63
N LEU A 228 -43.69 -19.63 -22.32
CA LEU A 228 -43.49 -18.27 -22.82
C LEU A 228 -44.50 -17.91 -23.92
N LYS A 229 -44.72 -18.80 -24.91
CA LYS A 229 -45.70 -18.58 -25.99
C LYS A 229 -47.16 -18.42 -25.53
N LYS A 230 -47.52 -18.94 -24.36
CA LYS A 230 -48.89 -18.84 -23.82
C LYS A 230 -49.15 -17.50 -23.13
N THR A 231 -48.12 -16.71 -22.88
CA THR A 231 -48.23 -15.40 -22.21
C THR A 231 -48.52 -14.25 -23.19
N GLU A 232 -48.50 -14.52 -24.50
CA GLU A 232 -48.80 -13.54 -25.57
C GLU A 232 -50.19 -13.72 -26.22
N THR A 233 -51.12 -14.42 -25.56
CA THR A 233 -52.55 -14.51 -25.99
C THR A 233 -53.50 -14.18 -24.87
#